data_AF-A0A227J248-F1
#
_entry.id   AF-A0A227J248-F1
#
_cell.length_a   1.000
_cell.length_b   1.000
_cell.length_c   1.000
_cell.angle_alpha   90.00
_cell.angle_beta   90.00
_cell.angle_gamma   90.00
#
_symmetry.space_group_name_H-M   'P 1'
#
loop_
_entity.id
_entity.type
_entity.pdbx_description
1 polymer ?
#
loop_
_entity_poly.entity_id
_entity_poly.type
_entity_poly.pdbx_seq_one_letter_code
_entity_poly.pdbx_strand_id
1 'polypeptide(L)'
;ITHQPAISLCKKLLSLAPNNLEHVFLADSGSVAVEVSLKMALQYWHAKGERRPKFLTLRHGYHGDTFAAMSVTDPDNSMHSLYKGFLPEHIFAQSPTC
;
A
#
# COMPACT_ATOMS: atom_id res chain seq x y z
N ILE A 1 -18.76 -10.51 8.93
CA ILE A 1 -19.82 -10.03 8.00
C ILE A 1 -19.48 -10.57 6.61
N THR A 2 -20.40 -11.24 5.94
CA THR A 2 -20.25 -11.71 4.56
C THR A 2 -21.60 -11.59 3.86
N HIS A 3 -21.59 -11.31 2.56
CA HIS A 3 -22.82 -11.19 1.77
C HIS A 3 -22.56 -11.54 0.30
N GLN A 4 -23.60 -12.00 -0.40
CA GLN A 4 -23.50 -12.49 -1.77
C GLN A 4 -22.84 -11.50 -2.75
N PRO A 5 -23.11 -10.17 -2.71
CA PRO A 5 -22.46 -9.22 -3.62
C PRO A 5 -20.93 -9.20 -3.50
N ALA A 6 -20.40 -9.16 -2.27
CA ALA A 6 -18.95 -9.23 -2.02
C ALA A 6 -18.35 -10.52 -2.58
N ILE A 7 -18.99 -11.67 -2.34
CA ILE A 7 -18.49 -12.96 -2.82
C ILE A 7 -18.41 -12.96 -4.36
N SER A 8 -19.47 -12.53 -5.02
CA SER A 8 -19.53 -12.45 -6.48
C SER A 8 -18.47 -11.50 -7.04
N LEU A 9 -18.28 -10.33 -6.41
CA LEU A 9 -17.26 -9.36 -6.80
C LEU A 9 -15.85 -9.93 -6.63
N CYS A 10 -15.52 -10.50 -5.46
CA CYS A 10 -14.19 -11.06 -5.20
C CYS A 10 -13.85 -12.20 -6.17
N LYS A 11 -14.80 -13.10 -6.48
CA LYS A 11 -14.60 -14.14 -7.50
C LYS A 11 -14.31 -13.56 -8.88
N LYS A 12 -15.04 -12.51 -9.28
CA LYS A 12 -14.82 -11.83 -10.56
C LYS A 12 -13.44 -11.15 -10.59
N LEU A 13 -13.04 -10.46 -9.52
CA LEU A 13 -11.71 -9.84 -9.43
C LEU A 13 -10.59 -10.88 -9.55
N LEU A 14 -10.70 -12.01 -8.87
CA LEU A 14 -9.71 -13.10 -8.97
C LEU A 14 -9.62 -13.68 -10.39
N SER A 15 -10.73 -13.74 -11.12
CA SER A 15 -10.71 -14.21 -12.52
C SER A 15 -9.99 -13.27 -13.49
N LEU A 16 -9.80 -12.00 -13.11
CA LEU A 16 -9.09 -10.97 -13.89
C LEU A 16 -7.65 -10.75 -13.41
N ALA A 17 -7.34 -11.17 -12.18
CA ALA A 17 -6.03 -10.99 -11.59
C ALA A 17 -4.99 -11.95 -12.20
N PRO A 18 -3.70 -11.60 -12.15
CA PRO A 18 -2.63 -12.56 -12.43
C PRO A 18 -2.77 -13.83 -11.59
N ASN A 19 -2.39 -14.98 -12.16
CA ASN A 19 -2.60 -16.31 -11.54
C ASN A 19 -1.94 -16.49 -10.16
N ASN A 20 -0.99 -15.63 -9.77
CA ASN A 20 -0.33 -15.65 -8.47
C ASN A 20 -1.06 -14.85 -7.37
N LEU A 21 -2.25 -14.30 -7.65
CA LEU A 21 -3.09 -13.63 -6.66
C LEU A 21 -4.37 -14.43 -6.40
N GLU A 22 -4.50 -14.96 -5.17
CA GLU A 22 -5.55 -15.93 -4.81
C GLU A 22 -6.61 -15.37 -3.84
N HIS A 23 -6.36 -14.18 -3.28
CA HIS A 23 -7.22 -13.58 -2.25
C HIS A 23 -7.51 -12.10 -2.54
N VAL A 24 -8.68 -11.64 -2.08
CA VAL A 24 -9.10 -10.23 -2.16
C VAL A 24 -9.42 -9.75 -0.75
N PHE A 25 -8.82 -8.62 -0.38
CA PHE A 25 -9.20 -7.84 0.80
C PHE A 25 -9.86 -6.55 0.31
N LEU A 26 -11.11 -6.31 0.71
CA LEU A 26 -11.84 -5.12 0.31
C LEU A 26 -11.54 -3.95 1.25
N ALA A 27 -11.31 -2.77 0.68
CA ALA A 27 -11.17 -1.50 1.37
C ALA A 27 -12.09 -0.46 0.72
N ASP A 28 -12.40 0.61 1.44
CA ASP A 28 -13.32 1.68 1.04
C ASP A 28 -12.67 2.76 0.16
N SER A 29 -11.33 2.81 0.10
CA SER A 29 -10.55 3.76 -0.71
C SER A 29 -9.19 3.20 -1.12
N GLY A 30 -8.55 3.85 -2.08
CA GLY A 30 -7.18 3.52 -2.51
C GLY A 30 -6.15 3.68 -1.39
N SER A 31 -6.21 4.79 -0.64
CA SER A 31 -5.30 5.04 0.49
C SER A 31 -5.41 3.96 1.56
N VAL A 32 -6.64 3.56 1.93
CA VAL A 32 -6.87 2.49 2.91
C VAL A 32 -6.42 1.13 2.37
N ALA A 33 -6.61 0.85 1.07
CA ALA A 33 -6.09 -0.36 0.46
C ALA A 33 -4.55 -0.43 0.54
N VAL A 34 -3.85 0.70 0.36
CA VAL A 34 -2.41 0.79 0.56
C VAL A 34 -2.04 0.56 2.02
N GLU A 35 -2.72 1.18 2.99
CA GLU A 35 -2.41 0.95 4.42
C GLU A 35 -2.57 -0.51 4.83
N VAL A 36 -3.63 -1.17 4.36
CA VAL A 36 -3.82 -2.61 4.57
C VAL A 36 -2.66 -3.40 3.97
N SER A 37 -2.23 -3.05 2.75
CA SER A 37 -1.11 -3.70 2.07
C SER A 37 0.21 -3.54 2.83
N LEU A 38 0.50 -2.34 3.35
CA LEU A 38 1.67 -2.07 4.19
C LEU A 38 1.64 -2.90 5.48
N LYS A 39 0.49 -2.98 6.14
CA LYS A 39 0.31 -3.82 7.35
C LYS A 39 0.53 -5.30 7.05
N MET A 40 -0.03 -5.81 5.95
CA MET A 40 0.15 -7.20 5.54
C MET A 40 1.62 -7.53 5.27
N ALA A 41 2.36 -6.64 4.59
CA ALA A 41 3.78 -6.83 4.31
C ALA A 41 4.63 -6.84 5.61
N LEU A 42 4.37 -5.91 6.54
CA LEU A 42 5.05 -5.91 7.85
C LEU A 42 4.75 -7.18 8.65
N GLN A 43 3.47 -7.58 8.69
CA GLN A 43 3.04 -8.76 9.42
C GLN A 43 3.62 -10.04 8.83
N TYR A 44 3.77 -10.13 7.51
CA TYR A 44 4.43 -11.25 6.84
C TYR A 44 5.87 -11.44 7.34
N TRP A 45 6.68 -10.37 7.33
CA TRP A 45 8.08 -10.45 7.79
C TRP A 45 8.17 -10.72 9.28
N HIS A 46 7.29 -10.10 10.08
CA HIS A 46 7.21 -10.40 11.51
C HIS A 46 6.91 -11.88 11.77
N ALA A 47 5.97 -12.48 11.02
CA ALA A 47 5.65 -13.90 11.13
C ALA A 47 6.81 -14.81 10.70
N LYS A 48 7.72 -14.31 9.86
CA LYS A 48 8.99 -14.98 9.51
C LYS A 48 10.11 -14.76 10.54
N GLY A 49 9.88 -13.98 11.60
CA GLY A 49 10.88 -13.64 12.60
C GLY A 49 11.86 -12.55 12.16
N GLU A 50 11.58 -11.87 11.05
CA GLU A 50 12.42 -10.80 10.51
C GLU A 50 11.77 -9.43 10.70
N ARG A 51 12.53 -8.45 11.21
CA ARG A 51 12.04 -7.07 11.33
C ARG A 51 12.47 -6.25 10.12
N ARG A 52 11.54 -6.01 9.19
CA ARG A 52 11.74 -5.15 8.01
C ARG A 52 10.81 -3.93 8.05
N PRO A 53 11.15 -2.85 8.78
CA PRO A 53 10.22 -1.76 9.11
C PRO A 53 10.17 -0.63 8.06
N LYS A 54 10.98 -0.72 7.00
CA LYS A 54 11.07 0.31 5.96
C LYS A 54 10.56 -0.24 4.64
N PHE A 55 9.91 0.64 3.88
CA PHE A 55 9.48 0.37 2.50
C PHE A 55 10.42 1.05 1.51
N LEU A 56 10.46 0.51 0.29
CA LEU A 56 11.07 1.14 -0.87
C LEU A 56 9.97 1.62 -1.80
N THR A 57 10.04 2.88 -2.20
CA THR A 57 9.08 3.56 -3.08
C THR A 57 9.84 4.42 -4.09
N LEU A 58 9.16 4.85 -5.16
CA LEU A 58 9.73 5.67 -6.21
C LEU A 58 9.42 7.15 -5.96
N ARG A 59 10.39 8.02 -6.25
CA ARG A 59 10.11 9.45 -6.43
C ARG A 59 9.04 9.64 -7.52
N HIS A 60 8.28 10.72 -7.39
CA HIS A 60 7.10 11.06 -8.16
C HIS A 60 5.92 10.06 -8.05
N GLY A 61 6.00 9.06 -7.17
CA GLY A 61 4.91 8.12 -6.90
C GLY A 61 3.81 8.70 -6.00
N TYR A 62 2.56 8.26 -6.21
CA TYR A 62 1.40 8.61 -5.39
C TYR A 62 0.69 7.36 -4.88
N HIS A 63 0.52 7.27 -3.56
CA HIS A 63 -0.08 6.11 -2.89
C HIS A 63 -1.27 6.45 -1.98
N GLY A 64 -1.63 7.73 -1.87
CA GLY A 64 -2.78 8.21 -1.13
C GLY A 64 -2.44 9.12 0.06
N ASP A 65 -3.48 9.64 0.70
CA ASP A 65 -3.37 10.77 1.64
C ASP A 65 -3.64 10.39 3.12
N THR A 66 -3.90 9.12 3.43
CA THR A 66 -3.89 8.65 4.83
C THR A 66 -2.45 8.54 5.32
N PHE A 67 -2.17 8.62 6.62
CA PHE A 67 -0.79 8.82 7.09
C PHE A 67 0.21 7.75 6.64
N ALA A 68 -0.13 6.46 6.64
CA ALA A 68 0.82 5.44 6.18
C ALA A 68 0.93 5.40 4.65
N ALA A 69 -0.14 5.72 3.93
CA ALA A 69 -0.12 5.86 2.47
C ALA A 69 0.71 7.09 2.03
N MET A 70 0.59 8.19 2.77
CA MET A 70 1.35 9.41 2.56
C MET A 70 2.83 9.17 2.87
N SER A 71 3.17 8.36 3.86
CA SER A 71 4.57 8.07 4.21
C SER A 71 5.34 7.33 3.12
N VAL A 72 4.64 6.61 2.23
CA VAL A 72 5.23 5.95 1.04
C VAL A 72 5.00 6.72 -0.26
N THR A 73 4.34 7.88 -0.21
CA THR A 73 4.17 8.80 -1.34
C THR A 73 5.34 9.77 -1.43
N ASP A 74 5.65 10.34 -2.60
CA ASP A 74 6.75 11.29 -2.74
C ASP A 74 6.63 12.44 -1.70
N PRO A 75 7.61 12.58 -0.78
CA PRO A 75 7.53 13.51 0.34
C PRO A 75 7.79 14.97 -0.08
N ASP A 76 8.36 15.20 -1.26
CA ASP A 76 8.75 16.54 -1.69
C ASP A 76 7.72 17.17 -2.67
N ASN A 77 6.62 16.46 -2.98
CA ASN A 77 5.55 16.96 -3.84
C ASN A 77 4.30 17.36 -3.03
N SER A 78 3.63 18.45 -3.46
CA SER A 78 2.32 18.90 -2.96
C SER A 78 2.26 19.08 -1.43
N MET A 79 1.11 18.79 -0.82
CA MET A 79 0.81 18.95 0.61
C MET A 79 1.59 17.98 1.51
N HIS A 80 2.24 16.94 0.98
CA HIS A 80 2.92 15.92 1.80
C HIS A 80 4.15 16.48 2.51
N SER A 81 4.80 17.50 1.93
CA SER A 81 5.95 18.16 2.54
C SER A 81 5.61 18.81 3.88
N LEU A 82 4.34 19.17 4.11
CA LEU A 82 3.86 19.73 5.37
C LEU A 82 3.90 18.72 6.52
N TYR A 83 3.80 17.43 6.23
CA TYR A 83 3.79 16.35 7.21
C TYR A 83 5.16 15.69 7.39
N LYS A 84 6.20 16.23 6.74
CA LYS A 84 7.58 15.77 6.89
C LYS A 84 8.02 15.87 8.35
N GLY A 85 8.64 14.80 8.86
CA GLY A 85 9.03 14.67 10.27
C GLY A 85 7.94 14.13 11.20
N PHE A 86 6.67 14.16 10.79
CA PHE A 86 5.59 13.46 11.49
C PHE A 86 5.40 12.02 10.99
N LEU A 87 5.57 11.82 9.68
CA LEU A 87 5.39 10.51 9.04
C LEU A 87 6.61 9.58 9.22
N PRO A 88 6.42 8.26 9.24
CA PRO A 88 7.52 7.29 9.17
C PRO A 88 8.41 7.51 7.94
N GLU A 89 9.72 7.42 8.13
CA GLU A 89 10.67 7.57 7.01
C GLU A 89 10.91 6.26 6.26
N HIS A 90 10.87 6.34 4.93
CA HIS A 90 11.06 5.21 4.02
C HIS A 90 12.15 5.52 2.98
N ILE A 91 12.52 4.50 2.20
CA ILE A 91 13.57 4.59 1.19
C ILE A 91 12.91 5.02 -0.12
N PHE A 92 13.41 6.08 -0.74
CA PHE A 92 12.92 6.59 -2.01
C PHE A 92 13.99 6.45 -3.08
N ALA A 93 13.75 5.59 -4.08
CA ALA A 93 14.59 5.47 -5.26
C ALA A 93 14.16 6.48 -6.34
N GLN A 94 15.10 6.83 -7.23
CA GLN A 94 14.81 7.72 -8.36
C GLN A 94 13.73 7.11 -9.25
N SER A 95 12.85 7.96 -9.78
CA SER A 95 11.88 7.54 -10.79
C SER A 95 12.61 7.11 -12.07
N PRO A 96 12.08 6.13 -12.82
CA PRO A 96 12.58 5.81 -14.15
C PRO A 96 12.64 7.06 -15.04
N THR A 97 13.72 7.22 -15.80
CA THR A 97 13.83 8.28 -16.81
C THR A 97 13.20 7.80 -18.12
N CYS A 98 12.28 8.59 -18.66
CA CYS A 98 11.74 8.42 -20.01
C CYS A 98 12.76 8.81 -21.08
#